data_AF-A0A0P7W824-F1
#
_entry.id   AF-A0A0P7W824-F1
#
_cell.length_a   1.000
_cell.length_b   1.000
_cell.length_c   1.000
_cell.angle_alpha   90.00
_cell.angle_beta   90.00
_cell.angle_gamma   90.00
#
_symmetry.space_group_name_H-M   'P 1'
#
loop_
_entity.id
_entity.type
_entity.pdbx_description
1 polymer ?
#
loop_
_entity_poly.entity_id
_entity_poly.type
_entity_poly.pdbx_seq_one_letter_code
_entity_poly.pdbx_strand_id
1 'polypeptide(L)'
;MLALDEVAMLHELSGRVLERLVPQIDALGPAFHYAWTLVAIPGVLLLAVVLAPWFFALGSRTRLLFGTSAVMFLGGAVGLEMVNSALDAQIVARNLAYSLTTVVEESLEFTGVLLFQFALLRHLSTNPFDLAVDLR
;
A
#
# COMPACT_ATOMS: atom_id res chain seq x y z
N MET A 1 -18.59 2.73 0.64
CA MET A 1 -18.11 3.68 1.66
C MET A 1 -18.17 3.11 3.08
N LEU A 2 -19.13 2.24 3.44
CA LEU A 2 -19.06 1.45 4.68
C LEU A 2 -17.92 0.41 4.73
N ALA A 3 -17.48 -0.11 3.59
CA ALA A 3 -16.30 -1.00 3.51
C ALA A 3 -14.94 -0.27 3.64
N LEU A 4 -14.93 1.08 3.59
CA LEU A 4 -13.70 1.87 3.75
C LEU A 4 -13.33 2.09 5.21
N ASP A 5 -14.33 2.08 6.11
CA ASP A 5 -14.13 2.15 7.56
C ASP A 5 -13.48 0.86 8.11
N GLU A 6 -13.69 -0.27 7.43
CA GLU A 6 -13.13 -1.57 7.80
C GLU A 6 -11.66 -1.73 7.35
N VAL A 7 -11.26 -1.07 6.26
CA VAL A 7 -9.85 -1.07 5.78
C VAL A 7 -8.97 -0.20 6.68
N ALA A 8 -9.45 0.97 7.11
CA ALA A 8 -8.77 1.81 8.11
C ALA A 8 -8.58 1.05 9.44
N MET A 9 -9.61 0.33 9.87
CA MET A 9 -9.52 -0.50 11.06
C MET A 9 -8.62 -1.73 10.86
N LEU A 10 -8.51 -2.28 9.64
CA LEU A 10 -7.57 -3.37 9.32
C LEU A 10 -6.10 -2.92 9.33
N HIS A 11 -5.79 -1.71 8.88
CA HIS A 11 -4.43 -1.14 8.93
C HIS A 11 -3.99 -0.83 10.38
N GLU A 12 -4.89 -0.27 11.20
CA GLU A 12 -4.63 -0.13 12.64
C GLU A 12 -4.63 -1.48 13.38
N LEU A 13 -5.45 -2.44 12.97
CA LEU A 13 -5.51 -3.76 13.58
C LEU A 13 -4.26 -4.58 13.25
N SER A 14 -3.76 -4.53 12.02
CA SER A 14 -2.53 -5.21 11.63
C SER A 14 -1.32 -4.67 12.38
N GLY A 15 -1.22 -3.34 12.56
CA GLY A 15 -0.25 -2.70 13.44
C GLY A 15 -0.34 -3.21 14.88
N ARG A 16 -1.53 -3.09 15.50
CA ARG A 16 -1.77 -3.52 16.89
C ARG A 16 -1.59 -5.01 17.14
N VAL A 17 -1.91 -5.87 16.16
CA VAL A 17 -1.72 -7.32 16.26
C VAL A 17 -0.24 -7.66 16.25
N LEU A 18 0.53 -6.99 15.39
CA LEU A 18 1.96 -7.27 15.27
C LEU A 18 2.76 -6.72 16.47
N GLU A 19 2.39 -5.57 17.01
CA GLU A 19 2.90 -5.04 18.30
C GLU A 19 2.68 -6.04 19.44
N ARG A 20 1.51 -6.68 19.50
CA ARG A 20 1.21 -7.72 20.52
C ARG A 20 2.01 -9.00 20.33
N LEU A 21 2.32 -9.37 19.09
CA LEU A 21 3.09 -10.58 18.79
C LEU A 21 4.60 -10.38 18.97
N VAL A 22 5.09 -9.16 18.79
CA VAL A 22 6.52 -8.83 18.90
C VAL A 22 6.68 -7.55 19.75
N PRO A 23 6.52 -7.65 21.08
CA PRO A 23 6.57 -6.49 22.00
C PRO A 23 7.94 -5.78 22.08
N GLN A 24 8.96 -6.30 21.38
CA GLN A 24 10.29 -5.70 21.27
C GLN A 24 10.43 -4.75 20.07
N ILE A 25 9.41 -4.66 19.21
CA ILE A 25 9.44 -3.77 18.03
C ILE A 25 9.43 -2.29 18.44
N ASP A 26 8.77 -1.93 19.54
CA ASP A 26 8.79 -0.57 20.08
C ASP A 26 10.21 -0.08 20.43
N ALA A 27 11.16 -1.00 20.65
CA ALA A 27 12.54 -0.69 20.97
C ALA A 27 13.41 -0.35 19.73
N LEU A 28 12.90 -0.54 18.50
CA LEU A 28 13.66 -0.29 17.25
C LEU A 28 13.64 1.19 16.81
N GLY A 29 12.97 2.06 17.57
CA GLY A 29 13.02 3.51 17.40
C GLY A 29 11.80 4.10 16.68
N PRO A 30 11.62 5.43 16.77
CA PRO A 30 10.38 6.09 16.36
C PRO A 30 10.05 5.99 14.87
N ALA A 31 11.01 5.65 14.00
CA ALA A 31 10.80 5.42 12.56
C ALA A 31 10.13 4.06 12.23
N PHE A 32 9.99 3.16 13.22
CA PHE A 32 9.46 1.80 13.05
C PHE A 32 8.25 1.52 13.95
N HIS A 33 7.52 2.57 14.34
CA HIS A 33 6.37 2.41 15.24
C HIS A 33 5.28 1.49 14.65
N TYR A 34 5.18 1.43 13.32
CA TYR A 34 4.36 0.45 12.63
C TYR A 34 5.17 -0.81 12.30
N ALA A 35 5.12 -1.77 13.21
CA ALA A 35 5.77 -3.08 13.10
C ALA A 35 5.64 -3.77 11.73
N TRP A 36 4.56 -3.49 11.00
CA TRP A 36 4.18 -4.19 9.78
C TRP A 36 4.99 -3.72 8.56
N THR A 37 5.49 -2.48 8.52
CA THR A 37 6.34 -1.99 7.42
C THR A 37 7.65 -2.78 7.32
N LEU A 38 8.19 -3.23 8.45
CA LEU A 38 9.38 -4.09 8.49
C LEU A 38 9.15 -5.45 7.81
N VAL A 39 7.92 -5.96 7.85
CA VAL A 39 7.52 -7.21 7.19
C VAL A 39 7.07 -6.95 5.74
N ALA A 40 6.38 -5.84 5.51
CA ALA A 40 5.86 -5.47 4.20
C ALA A 40 6.97 -5.13 3.22
N ILE A 41 8.02 -4.40 3.63
CA ILE A 41 9.12 -4.01 2.73
C ILE A 41 9.81 -5.23 2.10
N PRO A 42 10.29 -6.24 2.87
CA PRO A 42 10.86 -7.46 2.30
C PRO A 42 9.85 -8.24 1.44
N GLY A 43 8.59 -8.30 1.86
CA GLY A 43 7.53 -8.98 1.11
C GLY A 43 7.26 -8.33 -0.24
N VAL A 44 7.17 -7.00 -0.28
CA VAL A 44 7.00 -6.19 -1.49
C VAL A 44 8.22 -6.32 -2.40
N LEU A 45 9.43 -6.30 -1.84
CA LEU A 45 10.66 -6.51 -2.61
C LEU A 45 10.72 -7.90 -3.25
N LEU A 46 10.38 -8.94 -2.49
CA LEU A 46 10.29 -10.30 -3.01
C LEU A 46 9.26 -10.38 -4.14
N LEU A 47 8.07 -9.81 -3.92
CA LEU A 47 7.00 -9.79 -4.92
C LEU A 47 7.45 -9.02 -6.18
N ALA A 48 8.14 -7.89 -6.02
CA ALA A 48 8.67 -7.11 -7.13
C ALA A 48 9.69 -7.92 -7.96
N VAL A 49 10.57 -8.69 -7.31
CA VAL A 49 11.52 -9.57 -8.00
C VAL A 49 10.80 -10.69 -8.73
N VAL A 50 9.85 -11.36 -8.08
CA VAL A 50 9.08 -12.48 -8.67
C VAL A 50 8.24 -12.00 -9.85
N LEU A 51 7.62 -10.82 -9.75
CA LEU A 51 6.77 -10.26 -10.80
C LEU A 51 7.53 -9.47 -11.85
N ALA A 52 8.82 -9.16 -11.65
CA ALA A 52 9.61 -8.37 -12.59
C ALA A 52 9.58 -8.92 -14.03
N PRO A 53 9.78 -10.22 -14.29
CA PRO A 53 9.75 -10.75 -15.66
C PRO A 53 8.40 -10.52 -16.35
N TRP A 54 7.30 -10.75 -15.63
CA TRP A 54 5.95 -10.50 -16.12
C TRP A 54 5.69 -9.01 -16.34
N PHE A 55 6.09 -8.17 -15.39
CA PHE A 55 5.93 -6.72 -15.45
C PHE A 55 6.66 -6.10 -16.64
N PHE A 56 7.88 -6.56 -16.93
CA PHE A 56 8.64 -6.08 -18.08
C PHE A 56 8.13 -6.62 -19.42
N ALA A 57 7.44 -7.76 -19.42
CA ALA A 57 6.76 -8.30 -20.61
C ALA A 57 5.46 -7.54 -20.96
N LEU A 58 4.91 -6.72 -20.05
CA LEU A 58 3.74 -5.89 -20.34
C LEU A 58 4.04 -4.81 -21.39
N GLY A 59 3.01 -4.48 -22.17
CA GLY A 59 3.05 -3.33 -23.08
C GLY A 59 3.38 -2.03 -22.33
N SER A 60 4.11 -1.13 -22.99
CA SER A 60 4.65 0.10 -22.38
C SER A 60 3.61 0.94 -21.62
N ARG A 61 2.39 1.03 -22.15
CA ARG A 61 1.28 1.76 -21.52
C ARG A 61 0.74 1.07 -20.26
N THR A 62 0.65 -0.26 -20.25
CA THR A 62 0.20 -1.00 -19.06
C THR A 62 1.27 -0.97 -17.98
N ARG A 63 2.53 -1.17 -18.37
CA ARG A 63 3.67 -1.09 -17.45
C ARG A 63 3.76 0.26 -16.74
N LEU A 64 3.55 1.37 -17.48
CA LEU A 64 3.52 2.70 -16.89
C LEU A 64 2.39 2.84 -15.85
N LEU A 65 1.17 2.41 -16.18
CA LEU A 65 0.04 2.51 -15.26
C LEU A 65 0.23 1.66 -13.99
N PHE A 66 0.71 0.42 -14.15
CA PHE A 66 1.02 -0.46 -13.02
C PHE A 66 2.13 0.14 -12.15
N GLY A 67 3.22 0.62 -12.78
CA GLY A 67 4.33 1.26 -12.05
C GLY A 67 3.89 2.49 -11.27
N THR A 68 3.12 3.39 -11.90
CA THR A 68 2.58 4.58 -11.22
C THR A 68 1.66 4.18 -10.07
N SER A 69 0.78 3.19 -10.27
CA SER A 69 -0.11 2.72 -9.20
C SER A 69 0.65 2.17 -8.00
N ALA A 70 1.72 1.41 -8.24
CA ALA A 70 2.57 0.87 -7.19
C ALA A 70 3.33 1.98 -6.45
N VAL A 71 3.86 2.98 -7.16
CA VAL A 71 4.54 4.13 -6.54
C VAL A 71 3.58 4.95 -5.68
N MET A 72 2.35 5.19 -6.14
CA MET A 72 1.36 5.93 -5.36
C MET A 72 0.96 5.17 -4.09
N PHE A 73 0.67 3.88 -4.22
CA PHE A 73 0.28 3.05 -3.08
C PHE A 73 1.42 2.87 -2.07
N LEU A 74 2.59 2.42 -2.51
CA LEU A 74 3.74 2.19 -1.63
C LEU A 74 4.32 3.51 -1.08
N GLY A 75 4.24 4.59 -1.85
CA GLY A 75 4.67 5.92 -1.41
C GLY A 75 3.79 6.50 -0.31
N GLY A 76 2.48 6.26 -0.36
CA GLY A 76 1.57 6.53 0.77
C GLY A 76 1.90 5.63 1.95
N ALA A 77 1.74 4.31 1.76
CA ALA A 77 1.78 3.31 2.82
C ALA A 77 3.12 3.21 3.57
N VAL A 78 4.26 3.41 2.89
CA VAL A 78 5.58 3.35 3.54
C VAL A 78 6.16 4.75 3.74
N GLY A 79 6.04 5.60 2.72
CA GLY A 79 6.71 6.91 2.72
C GLY A 79 6.07 7.90 3.68
N LEU A 80 4.75 8.04 3.65
CA LEU A 80 4.05 8.99 4.52
C LEU A 80 3.86 8.44 5.94
N GLU A 81 3.74 7.12 6.09
CA GLU A 81 3.71 6.47 7.40
C GLU A 81 5.00 6.74 8.21
N MET A 82 6.18 6.67 7.56
CA MET A 82 7.46 7.04 8.18
C MET A 82 7.56 8.54 8.52
N VAL A 83 6.97 9.41 7.70
CA VAL A 83 6.92 10.86 7.98
C VAL A 83 6.00 11.15 9.17
N ASN A 84 4.84 10.47 9.23
CA ASN A 84 3.90 10.57 10.34
C ASN A 84 4.51 10.10 11.65
N SER A 85 5.25 9.00 11.64
CA SER A 85 5.90 8.49 12.86
C SER A 85 7.03 9.42 13.37
N ALA A 86 7.73 10.12 12.47
CA ALA A 86 8.71 11.13 12.84
C ALA A 86 8.08 12.40 13.45
N LEU A 87 6.86 12.75 13.01
CA LEU A 87 6.10 13.88 13.56
C LEU A 87 5.48 13.55 14.93
N ASP A 88 5.00 12.33 15.12
CA ASP A 88 4.35 11.87 16.35
C ASP A 88 5.34 11.77 17.54
N ALA A 89 6.58 11.36 17.26
CA ALA A 89 7.64 11.26 18.26
C ALA A 89 8.06 12.61 18.90
N GLN A 90 7.67 13.74 18.31
CA GLN A 90 8.09 15.06 18.79
C GLN A 90 7.00 15.85 19.53
N ILE A 91 5.69 15.54 19.37
CA ILE A 91 4.62 16.40 19.90
C ILE A 91 3.40 15.60 20.34
N VAL A 92 3.10 15.66 21.65
CA VAL A 92 2.00 15.00 22.40
C VAL A 92 0.57 15.39 21.96
N ALA A 93 0.35 15.92 20.76
CA ALA A 93 -0.99 16.27 20.30
C ALA A 93 -1.15 16.01 18.80
N ARG A 94 -2.26 15.33 18.46
CA ARG A 94 -2.87 15.26 17.12
C ARG A 94 -3.03 16.67 16.54
N ASN A 95 -1.96 17.20 15.97
CA ASN A 95 -1.93 18.52 15.36
C ASN A 95 -2.52 18.46 13.95
N LEU A 96 -3.00 19.61 13.46
CA LEU A 96 -3.52 19.76 12.09
C LEU A 96 -2.55 19.19 11.03
N ALA A 97 -1.23 19.31 11.26
CA ALA A 97 -0.21 18.73 10.40
C ALA A 97 -0.32 17.21 10.26
N TYR A 98 -0.48 16.48 11.37
CA TYR A 98 -0.67 15.02 11.38
C TYR A 98 -1.96 14.61 10.67
N SER A 99 -3.07 15.32 10.91
CA SER A 99 -4.33 15.05 10.22
C SER A 99 -4.22 15.27 8.72
N LEU A 100 -3.53 16.33 8.29
CA LEU A 100 -3.35 16.62 6.86
C LEU A 100 -2.45 15.58 6.18
N THR A 101 -1.35 15.18 6.82
CA THR A 101 -0.47 14.15 6.28
C THR A 101 -1.17 12.79 6.20
N THR A 102 -1.99 12.44 7.20
CA THR A 102 -2.85 11.24 7.17
C THR A 102 -3.83 11.27 5.99
N VAL A 103 -4.51 12.40 5.75
CA VAL A 103 -5.44 12.51 4.61
C VAL A 103 -4.71 12.36 3.26
N VAL A 104 -3.49 12.91 3.15
CA VAL A 104 -2.68 12.77 1.94
C VAL A 104 -2.23 11.32 1.74
N GLU A 105 -1.82 10.65 2.82
CA GLU A 105 -1.45 9.23 2.83
C GLU A 105 -2.60 8.36 2.31
N GLU A 106 -3.76 8.46 2.95
CA GLU A 106 -4.96 7.71 2.55
C GLU A 106 -5.37 8.02 1.10
N SER A 107 -5.28 9.28 0.68
CA SER A 107 -5.63 9.69 -0.68
C SER A 107 -4.68 9.07 -1.73
N LEU A 108 -3.39 8.98 -1.43
CA LEU A 108 -2.42 8.35 -2.32
C LEU A 108 -2.63 6.84 -2.40
N GLU A 109 -2.91 6.18 -1.28
CA GLU A 109 -3.22 4.75 -1.25
C GLU A 109 -4.45 4.43 -2.10
N PHE A 110 -5.57 5.14 -1.88
CA PHE A 110 -6.79 4.90 -2.64
C PHE A 110 -6.60 5.19 -4.12
N THR A 111 -5.92 6.28 -4.46
CA THR A 111 -5.66 6.61 -5.86
C THR A 111 -4.77 5.56 -6.53
N GLY A 112 -3.77 5.05 -5.81
CA GLY A 112 -2.94 3.93 -6.25
C GLY A 112 -3.76 2.68 -6.57
N VAL A 113 -4.64 2.25 -5.65
CA VAL A 113 -5.51 1.08 -5.84
C VAL A 113 -6.47 1.27 -7.02
N LEU A 114 -7.12 2.44 -7.13
CA LEU A 114 -8.04 2.73 -8.24
C LEU A 114 -7.32 2.72 -9.59
N LEU A 115 -6.12 3.30 -9.65
CA LEU A 115 -5.30 3.31 -10.85
C LEU A 115 -4.86 1.89 -11.24
N PHE A 116 -4.48 1.06 -10.27
CA PHE A 116 -4.15 -0.34 -10.49
C PHE A 116 -5.34 -1.12 -11.07
N GLN A 117 -6.53 -0.96 -10.46
CA GLN A 117 -7.76 -1.63 -10.92
C GLN A 117 -8.10 -1.23 -12.37
N PHE A 118 -8.01 0.06 -12.67
CA PHE A 118 -8.19 0.58 -14.03
C PHE A 118 -7.16 -0.02 -15.00
N ALA A 119 -5.89 -0.05 -14.61
CA ALA A 119 -4.83 -0.60 -15.43
C ALA A 119 -5.03 -2.09 -15.73
N LEU A 120 -5.50 -2.86 -14.73
CA LEU A 120 -5.81 -4.28 -14.84
C LEU A 120 -6.96 -4.51 -15.82
N LEU A 121 -8.09 -3.82 -15.63
CA LEU A 121 -9.25 -3.95 -16.52
C LEU A 121 -8.90 -3.61 -17.97
N ARG A 122 -8.09 -2.56 -18.17
CA ARG A 122 -7.60 -2.18 -19.49
C ARG A 122 -6.64 -3.21 -20.08
N HIS A 123 -5.78 -3.81 -19.27
CA HIS A 123 -4.88 -4.87 -19.73
C HIS A 123 -5.67 -6.10 -20.21
N LEU A 124 -6.70 -6.51 -19.44
CA LEU A 124 -7.62 -7.60 -19.81
C LEU A 124 -8.43 -7.26 -21.07
N SER A 125 -8.91 -6.02 -21.22
CA SER A 125 -9.70 -5.64 -22.40
C SER A 125 -8.87 -5.60 -23.69
N THR A 126 -7.57 -5.35 -23.58
CA THR A 126 -6.64 -5.26 -24.73
C THR A 126 -5.98 -6.60 -25.07
N ASN A 127 -6.00 -7.55 -24.14
CA ASN A 127 -5.54 -8.92 -24.33
C ASN A 127 -6.73 -9.84 -24.04
N PRO A 128 -7.64 -10.04 -25.02
CA PRO A 128 -8.79 -10.91 -24.81
C PRO A 128 -8.28 -12.29 -24.40
N PHE A 129 -8.48 -12.62 -23.13
CA PHE A 129 -8.39 -13.99 -22.66
C PHE A 129 -9.56 -14.73 -23.30
N ASP A 130 -9.29 -15.88 -23.90
CA ASP A 130 -10.34 -16.81 -24.30
C ASP A 130 -10.92 -17.40 -23.01
N LEU A 131 -11.78 -16.60 -22.36
CA LEU A 131 -12.60 -17.03 -21.24
C LEU A 131 -13.64 -17.96 -21.86
N ALA A 132 -13.24 -19.22 -22.04
CA ALA A 132 -14.13 -20.33 -22.28
C ALA A 132 -15.03 -20.48 -21.05
N VAL A 133 -15.97 -19.56 -20.90
CA VAL A 133 -17.09 -19.72 -19.98
C VAL A 133 -18.01 -20.71 -20.67
N ASP A 134 -17.72 -21.99 -20.48
CA ASP A 134 -18.63 -23.09 -20.83
C ASP A 134 -19.85 -22.97 -19.90
N LEU A 135 -20.81 -22.14 -20.30
CA LEU A 135 -22.14 -22.08 -19.70
C LEU A 135 -22.91 -23.32 -20.17
N ARG A 136 -22.64 -24.46 -19.54
CA ARG A 136 -23.51 -25.64 -19.62
C ARG A 136 -24.50 -25.66 -18.47
#